data_AF-A0A6J5WJZ6-F1
#
_entry.id   AF-A0A6J5WJZ6-F1
#
_cell.length_a   1.000
_cell.length_b   1.000
_cell.length_c   1.000
_cell.angle_alpha   90.00
_cell.angle_beta   90.00
_cell.angle_gamma   90.00
#
_symmetry.space_group_name_H-M   'P 1'
#
loop_
_entity.id
_entity.type
_entity.pdbx_description
1 polymer ?
#
loop_
_entity_poly.entity_id
_entity_poly.type
_entity_poly.pdbx_seq_one_letter_code
_entity_poly.pdbx_strand_id
1 'polypeptide(L)' 'MPFGVGRRICPGSGLAVLHLEYFVANLVWKFEWRAVEGDDVDLSEKQEFTVVMKNPLQAHLSPRVK' A
#
# COMPACT_ATOMS: atom_id res chain seq x y z
N MET A 1 -0.77 15.07 -7.45
CA MET A 1 -0.92 15.50 -6.04
C MET A 1 -1.98 14.63 -5.37
N PRO A 2 -1.62 13.52 -4.69
CA PRO A 2 -2.57 12.52 -4.18
C PRO A 2 -3.53 13.07 -3.11
N PHE A 3 -3.13 14.14 -2.42
CA PHE A 3 -3.92 14.78 -1.37
C PHE A 3 -4.50 16.15 -1.78
N GLY A 4 -4.44 16.50 -3.07
CA GLY A 4 -4.83 17.83 -3.55
C GLY A 4 -3.86 18.94 -3.09
N VAL A 5 -4.29 20.20 -3.21
CA VAL A 5 -3.52 21.40 -2.87
C VAL A 5 -4.45 22.59 -2.58
N GLY A 6 -3.95 23.60 -1.87
CA GLY A 6 -4.66 24.85 -1.61
C GLY A 6 -5.80 24.68 -0.59
N ARG A 7 -6.87 25.46 -0.74
CA ARG A 7 -7.99 25.52 0.22
C ARG A 7 -8.79 24.21 0.39
N ARG A 8 -8.64 23.25 -0.53
CA ARG A 8 -9.31 21.94 -0.49
C ARG A 8 -8.33 20.78 -0.38
N ILE A 9 -7.12 21.03 0.13
CA ILE A 9 -6.17 19.96 0.44
C ILE A 9 -6.79 19.00 1.47
N CYS A 10 -6.49 17.70 1.34
CA CYS A 10 -6.96 16.70 2.29
C CYS A 10 -6.47 17.04 3.70
N PRO A 11 -7.39 17.29 4.66
CA PRO A 11 -7.00 17.63 6.04
C PRO A 11 -6.34 16.44 6.75
N GLY A 12 -6.54 15.21 6.26
CA GLY A 12 -5.93 13.99 6.78
C GLY A 12 -4.56 13.65 6.19
N SER A 13 -3.98 14.48 5.32
CA SER A 13 -2.72 14.16 4.62
C SER A 13 -1.56 13.85 5.57
N GLY A 14 -1.35 14.66 6.62
CA GLY A 14 -0.31 14.41 7.61
C GLY A 14 -0.52 13.11 8.39
N LEU A 15 -1.77 12.82 8.77
CA LEU A 15 -2.11 11.58 9.47
C LEU A 15 -1.89 10.35 8.57
N ALA A 16 -2.28 10.45 7.30
CA ALA A 16 -2.12 9.37 6.33
C ALA A 16 -0.64 9.05 6.11
N VAL A 17 0.20 10.06 5.90
CA VAL A 17 1.65 9.87 5.70
C VAL A 17 2.28 9.20 6.93
N LEU A 18 1.98 9.70 8.14
CA LEU A 18 2.47 9.11 9.39
C LEU A 18 2.10 7.62 9.51
N HIS A 19 0.86 7.26 9.19
CA HIS A 19 0.41 5.86 9.24
C HIS A 19 1.11 5.00 8.19
N LEU A 20 1.21 5.49 6.95
CA LEU A 20 1.84 4.76 5.86
C LEU A 20 3.32 4.49 6.16
N GLU A 21 4.05 5.50 6.65
CA GLU A 21 5.46 5.35 7.06
C GLU A 21 5.61 4.30 8.14
N TYR A 22 4.77 4.36 9.19
CA TYR A 22 4.82 3.39 10.28
C TYR A 22 4.51 1.96 9.81
N PHE A 23 3.46 1.77 9.00
CA PHE A 23 3.08 0.45 8.51
C PHE A 23 4.14 -0.13 7.57
N VAL A 24 4.58 0.64 6.56
CA VAL A 24 5.57 0.18 5.59
C VAL A 24 6.89 -0.16 6.28
N ALA A 25 7.35 0.68 7.23
CA ALA A 25 8.58 0.41 7.98
C ALA A 25 8.49 -0.92 8.75
N ASN A 26 7.38 -1.18 9.44
CA ASN A 26 7.19 -2.42 10.18
C ASN A 26 7.08 -3.64 9.25
N LEU A 27 6.37 -3.51 8.12
CA LEU A 27 6.19 -4.58 7.14
C LEU A 27 7.53 -5.00 6.51
N VAL A 28 8.38 -4.03 6.17
CA VAL A 28 9.72 -4.28 5.63
C VAL A 28 10.64 -4.86 6.70
N TRP A 29 10.60 -4.31 7.92
CA TRP A 29 11.47 -4.72 9.02
C TRP A 29 11.17 -6.14 9.53
N LYS A 30 9.89 -6.54 9.57
CA LYS A 30 9.48 -7.80 10.21
C LYS A 30 9.31 -8.96 9.25
N PHE A 31 9.15 -8.73 7.95
CA PHE A 31 8.81 -9.79 7.00
C PHE A 31 9.75 -9.84 5.80
N GLU A 32 10.03 -11.06 5.35
CA GLU A 32 10.49 -11.31 3.99
C GLU A 32 9.28 -11.46 3.07
N TRP A 33 9.36 -10.84 1.91
CA TRP A 33 8.30 -10.80 0.92
C TRP A 33 8.71 -11.68 -0.27
N ARG A 34 7.83 -12.60 -0.66
CA ARG A 34 7.99 -13.41 -1.87
C ARG A 34 6.73 -13.28 -2.74
N ALA A 35 6.94 -13.21 -4.04
CA ALA A 35 5.83 -13.24 -5.00
C ALA A 35 5.12 -14.59 -4.94
N VAL A 36 3.81 -14.59 -5.25
CA VAL A 36 3.05 -15.82 -5.50
C VAL A 36 3.44 -16.32 -6.89
N GLU A 37 3.76 -17.60 -7.03
CA GLU A 37 4.18 -18.16 -8.32
C GLU A 37 3.06 -18.04 -9.36
N GLY A 38 3.41 -17.57 -10.55
CA GLY A 38 2.47 -17.41 -11.67
C GLY A 38 1.59 -16.17 -11.60
N ASP A 39 1.74 -15.31 -10.58
CA ASP A 39 0.97 -14.07 -10.44
C ASP A 39 1.89 -12.87 -10.69
N ASP A 40 1.74 -12.25 -11.86
CA ASP A 40 2.38 -10.97 -12.18
C ASP A 40 1.64 -9.82 -11.49
N VAL A 41 2.37 -8.77 -11.11
CA VAL A 41 1.77 -7.61 -10.48
C VAL A 41 0.92 -6.84 -11.50
N ASP A 42 -0.40 -6.99 -11.41
CA ASP A 42 -1.36 -6.22 -12.20
C ASP A 42 -1.78 -4.93 -11.46
N LEU A 43 -1.33 -3.80 -11.98
CA LEU A 43 -1.69 -2.47 -11.46
C LEU A 43 -2.96 -1.88 -12.11
N SER A 44 -3.69 -2.67 -12.91
CA SER A 44 -4.96 -2.21 -13.48
C SER A 44 -5.96 -1.87 -12.37
N GLU A 45 -6.71 -0.81 -12.59
CA GLU A 45 -7.58 -0.21 -11.56
C GLU A 45 -9.05 -0.49 -11.87
N LYS A 46 -9.86 -0.52 -10.80
CA LYS A 46 -11.32 -0.43 -10.91
C LYS A 46 -11.83 0.64 -9.96
N GLN A 47 -12.94 1.25 -10.34
CA GLN A 47 -13.63 2.23 -9.52
C GLN A 47 -14.67 1.53 -8.64
N GLU A 48 -14.54 1.71 -7.34
CA GLU A 48 -15.55 1.36 -6.34
C GLU A 48 -15.95 2.64 -5.59
N PHE A 49 -16.04 2.61 -4.26
CA PHE A 49 -16.14 3.83 -3.46
C PHE A 49 -14.85 4.69 -3.57
N THR A 50 -13.70 4.03 -3.73
CA THR A 50 -12.41 4.63 -4.09
C THR A 50 -11.84 3.93 -5.33
N VAL A 51 -10.69 4.37 -5.82
CA VAL A 51 -9.89 3.62 -6.80
C VAL A 51 -9.18 2.49 -6.06
N VAL A 52 -9.34 1.26 -6.55
CA VAL A 52 -8.70 0.06 -5.99
C VAL A 52 -8.07 -0.77 -7.11
N MET A 53 -7.12 -1.64 -6.77
CA MET A 53 -6.58 -2.60 -7.74
C MET A 53 -7.71 -3.52 -8.23
N LYS A 54 -7.79 -3.72 -9.54
CA LYS A 54 -8.77 -4.60 -10.18
C LYS A 54 -8.61 -6.03 -9.66
N ASN A 55 -7.35 -6.47 -9.61
CA ASN A 55 -6.92 -7.74 -9.03
C ASN A 55 -6.11 -7.44 -7.76
N PRO A 56 -6.56 -7.87 -6.56
CA PRO A 56 -5.85 -7.59 -5.32
C PRO A 56 -4.42 -8.15 -5.31
N LEU A 57 -3.44 -7.36 -4.85
CA LEU A 57 -2.06 -7.81 -4.72
C LEU A 57 -1.94 -8.95 -3.70
N GLN A 58 -1.29 -10.05 -4.10
CA GLN A 58 -0.99 -11.18 -3.22
C GLN A 58 0.51 -11.30 -2.98
N ALA A 59 0.89 -11.76 -1.79
CA ALA A 59 2.28 -12.01 -1.41
C ALA A 59 2.39 -13.12 -0.36
N HIS A 60 3.46 -13.90 -0.42
CA HIS A 60 3.85 -14.79 0.67
C HIS A 60 4.74 -14.04 1.66
N LEU A 61 4.30 -13.99 2.91
CA LEU A 61 5.01 -13.35 4.01
C LEU A 61 5.58 -14.40 4.96
N SER A 62 6.88 -14.33 5.21
CA SER A 62 7.53 -15.07 6.29
C SER A 62 8.18 -14.11 7.28
N PRO A 63 8.05 -14.32 8.61
CA PRO A 63 8.76 -13.50 9.59
C PRO A 63 10.27 -13.54 9.34
N ARG A 64 10.94 -12.39 9.40
CA ARG A 64 12.41 -12.33 9.44
C ARG A 64 12.87 -12.87 10.78
N VAL A 65 13.63 -13.97 10.77
CA VAL A 65 14.36 -14.44 11.93
C VAL A 65 15.60 -13.56 12.07
N LYS A 66 15.83 -13.01 13.27
CA LYS A 66 17.06 -12.28 13.58
C LYS A 66 18.23 -13.24 13.76
#